data_AF-A0A968WEX7-F1
#
_entry.id   AF-A0A968WEX7-F1
#
_cell.length_a   1.000
_cell.length_b   1.000
_cell.length_c   1.000
_cell.angle_alpha   90.00
_cell.angle_beta   90.00
_cell.angle_gamma   90.00
#
_symmetry.space_group_name_H-M   'P 1'
#
loop_
_entity.id
_entity.type
_entity.pdbx_description
1 polymer ?
#
loop_
_entity_poly.entity_id
_entity_poly.type
_entity_poly.pdbx_seq_one_letter_code
_entity_poly.pdbx_strand_id
1 'polypeptide(L)'
;LLLVSTLPVAVLFWIFWGTYDLIESQLSEKSIHDWLWLGGALATLWLAHSGYALFMIVKKRKLGLTYALVAFGLYVPFLYLYSMTYDSIIPAHIPGWMIADNLMLYAGTFIMPTLLHSLFIAAVVLTPEGSRRKAWPSFVFALLMPLGWYVIFQVILPLWKVVPHEFEYHAIIIVTITFVIFLIFFLLRGVYVLSSKKEGFLYEYRLLGRVVIAVLFPVAGLVVNSSKLFDCIFGNFNDPWFYIIAIANGIAVIMPERDDKKYRLVLFLVRSVTFSYIVYFFLVFLPYLPLSILAIIAFGLGFLMLTPLVLFVLQVNMMVNDFVFLFRHYQKRYVYAMFAACFAVLPLAVSVNYLWGPCDAAWCAGVCVSALVGPQQPTGYFGGHGESHHQACTPAQAHNRLDRRQPRTFPVSLLQLDRARQPDAIERKARQTCKCVRRQSGQRPARYARPPRNRPTRPHRSVVR
;
A
#
# COMPACT_ATOMS: atom_id res chain seq x y z
N LEU A 1 1.30 16.47 6.15
CA LEU A 1 1.21 16.40 7.62
C LEU A 1 -0.24 16.47 8.10
N LEU A 2 -0.96 17.58 7.89
CA LEU A 2 -2.34 17.70 8.38
C LEU A 2 -3.25 16.57 7.85
N LEU A 3 -3.24 16.33 6.53
CA LEU A 3 -4.09 15.31 5.92
C LEU A 3 -3.62 13.87 6.18
N VAL A 4 -2.31 13.64 6.24
CA VAL A 4 -1.73 12.29 6.32
C VAL A 4 -1.57 11.80 7.76
N SER A 5 -1.49 12.71 8.73
CA SER A 5 -1.25 12.37 10.14
C SER A 5 -2.29 12.95 11.08
N THR A 6 -2.48 14.28 11.07
CA THR A 6 -3.40 14.94 12.01
C THR A 6 -4.84 14.45 11.84
N LEU A 7 -5.34 14.39 10.60
CA LEU A 7 -6.72 14.01 10.34
C LEU A 7 -6.99 12.54 10.70
N PRO A 8 -6.20 11.54 10.26
CA PRO A 8 -6.38 10.15 10.70
C PRO A 8 -6.37 9.98 12.22
N VAL A 9 -5.41 10.61 12.91
CA VAL A 9 -5.31 10.51 14.38
C VAL A 9 -6.49 11.20 15.07
N ALA A 10 -6.98 12.32 14.54
CA ALA A 10 -8.18 12.98 15.05
C ALA A 10 -9.43 12.10 14.91
N VAL A 11 -9.58 11.44 13.75
CA VAL A 11 -10.69 10.50 13.51
C VAL A 11 -10.59 9.31 14.46
N LEU A 12 -9.39 8.74 14.64
CA LEU A 12 -9.17 7.66 15.60
C LEU A 12 -9.55 8.09 17.02
N PHE A 13 -9.10 9.27 17.45
CA PHE A 13 -9.44 9.83 18.75
C PHE A 13 -10.96 9.98 18.92
N TRP A 14 -11.66 10.48 17.89
CA TRP A 14 -13.12 10.59 17.90
C TRP A 14 -13.81 9.23 18.04
N ILE A 15 -13.37 8.22 17.29
CA ILE A 15 -13.92 6.86 17.37
C ILE A 15 -13.70 6.26 18.76
N PHE A 16 -12.50 6.43 19.32
CA PHE A 16 -12.16 5.95 20.67
C PHE A 16 -13.00 6.65 21.73
N TRP A 17 -13.16 7.96 21.63
CA TRP A 17 -14.01 8.72 22.54
C TRP A 17 -15.47 8.27 22.49
N GLY A 18 -16.05 8.11 21.29
CA GLY A 18 -17.42 7.63 21.16
C GLY A 18 -17.63 6.21 21.66
N THR A 19 -16.62 5.34 21.51
CA THR A 19 -16.68 3.97 22.05
C THR A 19 -16.61 3.98 23.57
N TYR A 20 -15.73 4.79 24.15
CA TYR A 20 -15.61 4.97 25.60
C TYR A 20 -16.92 5.45 26.21
N ASP A 21 -17.50 6.54 25.69
CA ASP A 21 -18.77 7.13 26.16
C ASP A 21 -19.91 6.10 26.17
N LEU A 22 -19.95 5.22 25.16
CA LEU A 22 -20.97 4.18 25.05
C LEU A 22 -20.82 3.06 26.09
N ILE A 23 -19.59 2.69 26.47
CA ILE A 23 -19.32 1.54 27.34
C ILE A 23 -18.92 1.92 28.78
N GLU A 24 -18.67 3.20 29.07
CA GLU A 24 -18.13 3.70 30.34
C GLU A 24 -18.86 3.15 31.57
N SER A 25 -20.19 3.13 31.53
CA SER A 25 -21.03 2.65 32.65
C SER A 25 -20.83 1.17 33.00
N GLN A 26 -20.23 0.38 32.11
CA GLN A 26 -19.95 -1.05 32.31
C GLN A 26 -18.48 -1.32 32.65
N LEU A 27 -17.62 -0.30 32.61
CA LEU A 27 -16.18 -0.46 32.84
C LEU A 27 -15.83 -0.47 34.33
N SER A 28 -14.85 -1.28 34.69
CA SER A 28 -14.22 -1.20 36.01
C SER A 28 -13.34 0.04 36.13
N GLU A 29 -13.09 0.53 37.35
CA GLU A 29 -12.24 1.70 37.59
C GLU A 29 -10.85 1.59 36.94
N LYS A 30 -10.26 0.38 36.95
CA LYS A 30 -9.00 0.10 36.27
C LYS A 30 -9.12 0.29 34.75
N SER A 31 -10.18 -0.21 34.14
CA SER A 31 -10.41 -0.10 32.70
C SER A 31 -10.65 1.36 32.29
N ILE A 32 -11.38 2.12 33.11
CA ILE A 32 -11.57 3.57 32.95
C ILE A 32 -10.22 4.30 32.99
N HIS A 33 -9.35 3.95 33.95
CA HIS A 33 -8.01 4.53 34.03
C HIS A 33 -7.18 4.24 32.77
N ASP A 34 -7.19 2.99 32.29
CA ASP A 34 -6.47 2.59 31.07
C ASP A 34 -6.99 3.33 29.82
N TRP A 35 -8.30 3.52 29.72
CA TRP A 35 -8.93 4.34 28.67
C TRP A 35 -8.49 5.81 28.72
N LEU A 36 -8.55 6.44 29.90
CA LEU A 36 -8.16 7.84 30.07
C LEU A 36 -6.68 8.04 29.78
N TRP A 37 -5.83 7.12 30.21
CA TRP A 37 -4.39 7.18 29.96
C TRP A 37 -4.08 7.04 28.47
N LEU A 38 -4.65 6.03 27.80
CA LEU A 38 -4.45 5.83 26.37
C LEU A 38 -5.05 6.98 25.54
N GLY A 39 -6.26 7.42 25.87
CA GLY A 39 -6.93 8.55 25.23
C GLY A 39 -6.14 9.84 25.40
N GLY A 40 -5.61 10.10 26.59
CA GLY A 40 -4.71 11.22 26.88
C GLY A 40 -3.40 11.15 26.08
N ALA A 41 -2.78 9.97 25.97
CA ALA A 41 -1.60 9.76 25.15
C ALA A 41 -1.89 10.05 23.66
N LEU A 42 -3.02 9.55 23.13
CA LEU A 42 -3.44 9.78 21.75
C LEU A 42 -3.75 11.26 21.48
N ALA A 43 -4.45 11.94 22.40
CA ALA A 43 -4.72 13.37 22.32
C ALA A 43 -3.43 14.20 22.33
N THR A 44 -2.46 13.82 23.17
CA THR A 44 -1.15 14.48 23.24
C THR A 44 -0.39 14.32 21.92
N LEU A 45 -0.36 13.10 21.35
CA LEU A 45 0.24 12.86 20.04
C LEU A 45 -0.45 13.68 18.94
N TRP A 46 -1.78 13.71 18.94
CA TRP A 46 -2.56 14.48 17.98
C TRP A 46 -2.24 15.98 18.05
N LEU A 47 -2.29 16.58 19.24
CA LEU A 47 -2.03 18.00 19.46
C LEU A 47 -0.57 18.36 19.13
N ALA A 48 0.39 17.57 19.60
CA ALA A 48 1.81 17.79 19.34
C ALA A 48 2.12 17.72 17.84
N HIS A 49 1.59 16.72 17.13
CA HIS A 49 1.81 16.55 15.70
C HIS A 49 1.13 17.65 14.87
N SER A 50 -0.06 18.09 15.29
CA SER A 50 -0.78 19.20 14.68
C SER A 50 -0.06 20.52 14.87
N GLY A 51 0.41 20.79 16.09
CA GLY A 51 1.25 21.95 16.41
C GLY A 51 2.54 21.96 15.59
N TYR A 52 3.23 20.83 15.49
CA TYR A 52 4.42 20.69 14.64
C TYR A 52 4.10 20.91 13.16
N ALA A 53 2.98 20.39 12.66
CA ALA A 53 2.55 20.58 11.29
C ALA A 53 2.29 22.05 10.97
N LEU A 54 1.56 22.76 11.84
CA LEU A 54 1.29 24.20 11.71
C LEU A 54 2.59 25.01 11.78
N PHE A 55 3.48 24.69 12.72
CA PHE A 55 4.79 25.33 12.82
C PHE A 55 5.60 25.18 11.52
N MET A 56 5.64 23.98 10.94
CA MET A 56 6.37 23.72 9.69
C MET A 56 5.74 24.43 8.48
N ILE A 57 4.41 24.54 8.43
CA ILE A 57 3.69 25.31 7.40
C ILE A 57 4.05 26.80 7.50
N VAL A 58 3.97 27.37 8.71
CA VAL A 58 4.30 28.79 8.95
C VAL A 58 5.76 29.09 8.62
N LYS A 59 6.68 28.20 9.02
CA LYS A 59 8.13 28.36 8.77
C LYS A 59 8.57 27.92 7.37
N LYS A 60 7.68 27.33 6.56
CA LYS A 60 7.96 26.80 5.21
C LYS A 60 9.20 25.89 5.14
N ARG A 61 9.46 25.11 6.19
CA ARG A 61 10.65 24.22 6.27
C ARG A 61 10.33 22.85 5.68
N LYS A 62 11.35 22.21 5.09
CA LYS A 62 11.28 20.82 4.63
C LYS A 62 11.35 19.88 5.84
N LEU A 63 10.69 18.73 5.75
CA LEU A 63 10.75 17.69 6.77
C LEU A 63 12.12 17.00 6.70
N GLY A 64 12.75 16.83 7.86
CA GLY A 64 14.05 16.18 8.01
C GLY A 64 13.95 14.79 8.62
N LEU A 65 15.10 14.12 8.74
CA LEU A 65 15.22 12.81 9.39
C LEU A 65 14.79 12.86 10.87
N THR A 66 15.01 13.99 11.56
CA THR A 66 14.62 14.15 12.97
C THR A 66 13.11 13.98 13.17
N TYR A 67 12.29 14.57 12.29
CA TYR A 67 10.85 14.36 12.31
C TYR A 67 10.49 12.89 12.11
N ALA A 68 11.13 12.23 11.14
CA ALA A 68 10.87 10.82 10.86
C ALA A 68 11.15 9.96 12.10
N LEU A 69 12.32 10.12 12.73
CA LEU A 69 12.72 9.38 13.92
C LEU A 69 11.83 9.67 15.13
N VAL A 70 11.46 10.93 15.37
CA VAL A 70 10.59 11.31 16.48
C VAL A 70 9.18 10.75 16.29
N ALA A 71 8.57 10.92 15.12
CA ALA A 71 7.25 10.36 14.84
C ALA A 71 7.28 8.84 15.03
N PHE A 72 8.32 8.18 14.50
CA PHE A 72 8.50 6.75 14.62
C PHE A 72 8.61 6.28 16.07
N GLY A 73 9.49 6.94 16.85
CA GLY A 73 9.71 6.66 18.26
C GLY A 73 8.54 7.00 19.19
N LEU A 74 7.51 7.71 18.70
CA LEU A 74 6.30 8.02 19.46
C LEU A 74 5.14 7.09 19.09
N TYR A 75 4.86 6.91 17.80
CA TYR A 75 3.70 6.12 17.36
C TYR A 75 3.90 4.61 17.48
N VAL A 76 5.14 4.10 17.36
CA VAL A 76 5.39 2.66 17.57
C VAL A 76 5.19 2.25 19.03
N PRO A 77 5.77 2.94 20.02
CA PRO A 77 5.47 2.64 21.42
C PRO A 77 3.99 2.81 21.76
N PHE A 78 3.30 3.79 21.18
CA PHE A 78 1.86 3.93 21.39
C PHE A 78 1.09 2.69 20.90
N LEU A 79 1.37 2.19 19.69
CA LEU A 79 0.72 0.96 19.19
C LEU A 79 1.05 -0.26 20.04
N TYR A 80 2.28 -0.36 20.53
CA TYR A 80 2.70 -1.41 21.46
C TYR A 80 1.90 -1.34 22.76
N LEU A 81 1.82 -0.17 23.38
CA LEU A 81 1.06 0.06 24.61
C LEU A 81 -0.42 -0.24 24.41
N TYR A 82 -1.00 0.23 23.30
CA TYR A 82 -2.37 -0.08 22.90
C TYR A 82 -2.63 -1.58 22.82
N SER A 83 -1.74 -2.33 22.18
CA SER A 83 -1.85 -3.78 22.06
C SER A 83 -1.75 -4.48 23.42
N MET A 84 -0.96 -3.94 24.36
CA MET A 84 -0.79 -4.51 25.70
C MET A 84 -1.97 -4.20 26.63
N THR A 85 -2.64 -3.06 26.43
CA THR A 85 -3.79 -2.65 27.27
C THR A 85 -5.14 -2.97 26.63
N TYR A 86 -5.17 -3.56 25.44
CA TYR A 86 -6.40 -3.82 24.68
C TYR A 86 -7.44 -4.61 25.50
N ASP A 87 -7.03 -5.69 26.16
CA ASP A 87 -7.94 -6.54 26.97
C ASP A 87 -8.45 -5.83 28.23
N SER A 88 -7.72 -4.84 28.75
CA SER A 88 -8.21 -3.99 29.84
C SER A 88 -9.22 -2.95 29.35
N ILE A 89 -8.98 -2.39 28.16
CA ILE A 89 -9.78 -1.33 27.56
C ILE A 89 -11.10 -1.89 27.01
N ILE A 90 -11.06 -3.08 26.41
CA ILE A 90 -12.23 -3.82 25.99
C ILE A 90 -12.24 -5.18 26.70
N PRO A 91 -12.76 -5.24 27.93
CA PRO A 91 -12.94 -6.51 28.63
C PRO A 91 -13.90 -7.44 27.87
N ALA A 92 -13.61 -8.75 27.90
CA ALA A 92 -14.39 -9.78 27.21
C ALA A 92 -15.87 -9.89 27.65
N HIS A 93 -16.25 -9.30 28.79
CA HIS A 93 -17.64 -9.29 29.26
C HIS A 93 -18.50 -8.20 28.59
N ILE A 94 -17.90 -7.24 27.87
CA ILE A 94 -18.67 -6.25 27.12
C ILE A 94 -19.25 -6.92 25.87
N PRO A 95 -20.57 -6.85 25.65
CA PRO A 95 -21.17 -7.44 24.47
C PRO A 95 -20.59 -6.82 23.18
N GLY A 96 -20.13 -7.67 22.26
CA GLY A 96 -19.49 -7.22 21.02
C GLY A 96 -20.35 -6.29 20.17
N TRP A 97 -21.68 -6.41 20.21
CA TRP A 97 -22.61 -5.55 19.47
C TRP A 97 -22.59 -4.07 19.94
N MET A 98 -22.07 -3.78 21.14
CA MET A 98 -21.88 -2.41 21.63
C MET A 98 -20.62 -1.75 21.07
N ILE A 99 -19.70 -2.54 20.50
CA ILE A 99 -18.38 -2.08 20.07
C ILE A 99 -18.30 -2.24 18.55
N ALA A 100 -17.53 -1.39 17.89
CA ALA A 100 -17.18 -1.67 16.51
C ALA A 100 -16.36 -2.97 16.44
N ASP A 101 -16.79 -3.93 15.60
CA ASP A 101 -16.21 -5.28 15.45
C ASP A 101 -14.68 -5.32 15.32
N ASN A 102 -14.06 -4.21 14.88
CA ASN A 102 -12.65 -4.14 14.52
C ASN A 102 -11.91 -2.96 15.16
N LEU A 103 -12.24 -2.60 16.41
CA LEU A 103 -11.56 -1.48 17.10
C LEU A 103 -10.03 -1.63 17.12
N MET A 104 -9.52 -2.87 17.29
CA MET A 104 -8.09 -3.17 17.25
C MET A 104 -7.44 -2.75 15.93
N LEU A 105 -8.13 -3.01 14.81
CA LEU A 105 -7.64 -2.66 13.47
C LEU A 105 -7.70 -1.15 13.21
N TYR A 106 -8.59 -0.40 13.87
CA TYR A 106 -8.68 1.05 13.68
C TYR A 106 -7.42 1.76 14.16
N ALA A 107 -6.85 1.37 15.31
CA ALA A 107 -5.59 1.94 15.79
C ALA A 107 -4.48 1.81 14.74
N GLY A 108 -4.30 0.59 14.22
CA GLY A 108 -3.37 0.32 13.14
C GLY A 108 -3.69 1.16 11.90
N THR A 109 -4.92 1.11 11.41
CA THR A 109 -5.36 1.76 10.17
C THR A 109 -5.14 3.27 10.16
N PHE A 110 -5.46 3.96 11.26
CA PHE A 110 -5.36 5.42 11.32
C PHE A 110 -3.96 5.92 11.71
N ILE A 111 -3.16 5.11 12.43
CA ILE A 111 -1.77 5.48 12.78
C ILE A 111 -0.79 5.13 11.66
N MET A 112 -1.05 4.05 10.91
CA MET A 112 -0.13 3.54 9.90
C MET A 112 0.22 4.54 8.78
N PRO A 113 -0.69 5.39 8.27
CA PRO A 113 -0.32 6.47 7.33
C PRO A 113 0.79 7.38 7.87
N THR A 114 0.79 7.67 9.18
CA THR A 114 1.84 8.47 9.81
C THR A 114 3.17 7.74 9.88
N LEU A 115 3.15 6.46 10.27
CA LEU A 115 4.35 5.62 10.30
C LEU A 115 4.94 5.41 8.90
N LEU A 116 4.08 5.20 7.90
CA LEU A 116 4.52 5.05 6.52
C LEU A 116 5.12 6.35 5.99
N HIS A 117 4.48 7.50 6.29
CA HIS A 117 4.98 8.81 5.90
C HIS A 117 6.34 9.12 6.55
N SER A 118 6.53 8.80 7.83
CA SER A 118 7.83 8.97 8.50
C SER A 118 8.90 8.05 7.90
N LEU A 119 8.58 6.78 7.64
CA LEU A 119 9.49 5.85 6.96
C LEU A 119 9.83 6.28 5.54
N PHE A 120 8.87 6.81 4.80
CA PHE A 120 9.09 7.34 3.46
C PHE A 120 10.05 8.55 3.49
N ILE A 121 9.86 9.48 4.43
CA ILE A 121 10.80 10.60 4.63
C ILE A 121 12.20 10.08 4.97
N ALA A 122 12.31 9.11 5.86
CA ALA A 122 13.60 8.49 6.17
C ALA A 122 14.23 7.87 4.92
N ALA A 123 13.46 7.14 4.12
CA ALA A 123 13.93 6.51 2.89
C ALA A 123 14.42 7.54 1.86
N VAL A 124 13.71 8.65 1.69
CA VAL A 124 14.08 9.75 0.78
C VAL A 124 15.35 10.45 1.29
N VAL A 125 15.38 10.86 2.56
CA VAL A 125 16.51 11.62 3.14
C VAL A 125 17.79 10.78 3.19
N LEU A 126 17.69 9.49 3.50
CA LEU A 126 18.84 8.56 3.55
C LEU A 126 19.28 8.07 2.15
N THR A 127 18.58 8.47 1.09
CA THR A 127 18.92 8.12 -0.29
C THR A 127 19.36 9.38 -1.05
N PRO A 128 20.67 9.71 -1.04
CA PRO A 128 21.17 10.92 -1.69
C PRO A 128 20.90 10.92 -3.20
N GLU A 129 20.36 12.04 -3.68
CA GLU A 129 20.13 12.33 -5.09
C GLU A 129 21.47 12.28 -5.86
N GLY A 130 21.49 11.62 -7.02
CA GLY A 130 22.68 11.53 -7.89
C GLY A 130 23.59 10.33 -7.66
N SER A 131 23.35 9.52 -6.62
CA SER A 131 24.05 8.24 -6.52
C SER A 131 23.52 7.27 -7.59
N ARG A 132 24.41 6.65 -8.40
CA ARG A 132 24.06 5.58 -9.36
C ARG A 132 23.57 4.29 -8.67
N ARG A 133 23.00 4.37 -7.47
CA ARG A 133 22.54 3.23 -6.68
C ARG A 133 21.44 2.50 -7.43
N LYS A 134 21.59 1.19 -7.60
CA LYS A 134 20.58 0.31 -8.19
C LYS A 134 19.43 0.14 -7.17
N ALA A 135 18.20 -0.05 -7.63
CA ALA A 135 17.05 -0.32 -6.74
C ALA A 135 17.08 -1.75 -6.16
N TRP A 136 17.66 -2.69 -6.92
CA TRP A 136 17.72 -4.12 -6.58
C TRP A 136 18.27 -4.44 -5.18
N PRO A 137 19.36 -3.83 -4.67
CA PRO A 137 19.84 -4.11 -3.32
C PRO A 137 18.78 -3.87 -2.25
N SER A 138 17.96 -2.83 -2.38
CA SER A 138 16.88 -2.56 -1.43
C SER A 138 15.84 -3.69 -1.44
N PHE A 139 15.49 -4.21 -2.62
CA PHE A 139 14.58 -5.36 -2.73
C PHE A 139 15.20 -6.65 -2.20
N VAL A 140 16.51 -6.87 -2.40
CA VAL A 140 17.23 -8.01 -1.81
C VAL A 140 17.19 -7.92 -0.28
N PHE A 141 17.49 -6.75 0.30
CA PHE A 141 17.40 -6.58 1.76
C PHE A 141 15.97 -6.78 2.27
N ALA A 142 14.96 -6.25 1.56
CA ALA A 142 13.57 -6.52 1.90
C ALA A 142 13.25 -8.03 1.88
N LEU A 143 13.71 -8.76 0.86
CA LEU A 143 13.52 -10.22 0.76
C LEU A 143 14.26 -11.00 1.86
N LEU A 144 15.45 -10.54 2.25
CA LEU A 144 16.25 -11.16 3.31
C LEU A 144 15.64 -10.96 4.70
N MET A 145 14.80 -9.94 4.93
CA MET A 145 14.22 -9.67 6.25
C MET A 145 13.30 -10.81 6.74
N PRO A 146 12.28 -11.27 5.98
CA PRO A 146 11.46 -12.42 6.39
C PRO A 146 12.25 -13.74 6.47
N LEU A 147 13.29 -13.91 5.65
CA LEU A 147 14.17 -15.07 5.74
C LEU A 147 14.99 -15.04 7.04
N GLY A 148 15.55 -13.87 7.38
CA GLY A 148 16.25 -13.66 8.64
C GLY A 148 15.34 -13.87 9.84
N TRP A 149 14.08 -13.41 9.76
CA TRP A 149 13.04 -13.71 10.74
C TRP A 149 12.86 -15.22 10.93
N TYR A 150 12.61 -15.95 9.84
CA TYR A 150 12.43 -17.40 9.89
C TYR A 150 13.63 -18.10 10.56
N VAL A 151 14.86 -17.73 10.20
CA VAL A 151 16.07 -18.30 10.81
C VAL A 151 16.16 -17.98 12.30
N ILE A 152 15.91 -16.73 12.71
CA ILE A 152 15.97 -16.35 14.13
C ILE A 152 14.93 -17.14 14.94
N PHE A 153 13.70 -17.21 14.47
CA PHE A 153 12.60 -17.80 15.24
C PHE A 153 12.57 -19.32 15.21
N GLN A 154 12.98 -19.95 14.11
CA GLN A 154 12.93 -21.41 13.97
C GLN A 154 14.24 -22.08 14.37
N VAL A 155 15.38 -21.38 14.27
CA VAL A 155 16.69 -21.96 14.55
C VAL A 155 17.29 -21.41 15.84
N ILE A 156 17.31 -20.08 16.02
CA ILE A 156 18.04 -19.45 17.14
C ILE A 156 17.22 -19.47 18.43
N LEU A 157 15.95 -19.08 18.38
CA LEU A 157 15.09 -18.93 19.54
C LEU A 157 14.86 -20.26 20.30
N PRO A 158 14.63 -21.42 19.64
CA PRO A 158 14.47 -22.70 20.34
C PRO A 158 15.73 -23.18 21.06
N LEU A 159 16.91 -22.66 20.69
CA LEU A 159 18.17 -22.94 21.37
C LEU A 159 18.33 -22.09 22.65
N TRP A 160 17.50 -21.07 22.85
CA TRP A 160 17.58 -20.12 23.96
C TRP A 160 16.61 -20.48 25.11
N LYS A 161 16.72 -21.70 25.65
CA LYS A 161 15.76 -22.28 26.63
C LYS A 161 15.73 -21.63 28.03
N VAL A 162 16.50 -20.58 28.30
CA VAL A 162 16.75 -20.07 29.67
C VAL A 162 15.95 -18.80 29.99
N VAL A 163 15.06 -18.36 29.11
CA VAL A 163 14.39 -17.07 29.23
C VAL A 163 12.99 -17.23 29.83
N PRO A 164 12.58 -16.42 30.83
CA PRO A 164 11.22 -16.44 31.36
C PRO A 164 10.18 -16.15 30.27
N HIS A 165 9.03 -16.83 30.31
CA HIS A 165 7.98 -16.66 29.30
C HIS A 165 7.52 -15.21 29.11
N GLU A 166 7.40 -14.41 30.16
CA GLU A 166 6.97 -13.01 30.01
C GLU A 166 7.96 -12.18 29.18
N PHE A 167 9.27 -12.39 29.38
CA PHE A 167 10.28 -11.72 28.58
C PHE A 167 10.25 -12.18 27.11
N GLU A 168 9.99 -13.47 26.88
CA GLU A 168 9.87 -14.04 25.54
C GLU A 168 8.79 -13.32 24.73
N TYR A 169 7.57 -13.14 25.26
CA TYR A 169 6.51 -12.43 24.56
C TYR A 169 6.90 -11.01 24.15
N HIS A 170 7.47 -10.23 25.08
CA HIS A 170 7.89 -8.86 24.80
C HIS A 170 9.03 -8.79 23.77
N ALA A 171 10.03 -9.67 23.90
CA ALA A 171 11.13 -9.75 22.95
C ALA A 171 10.64 -10.11 21.55
N ILE A 172 9.73 -11.09 21.43
CA ILE A 172 9.14 -11.50 20.15
C ILE A 172 8.40 -10.33 19.50
N ILE A 173 7.58 -9.59 20.25
CA ILE A 173 6.84 -8.43 19.72
C ILE A 173 7.81 -7.33 19.25
N ILE A 174 8.79 -6.95 20.07
CA ILE A 174 9.77 -5.90 19.73
C ILE A 174 10.57 -6.28 18.48
N VAL A 175 11.03 -7.54 18.42
CA VAL A 175 11.77 -8.06 17.26
C VAL A 175 10.85 -8.08 16.04
N THR A 176 9.57 -8.50 16.17
CA THR A 176 8.55 -8.48 15.09
C THR A 176 8.42 -7.09 14.51
N ILE A 177 8.11 -6.13 15.38
CA ILE A 177 7.95 -4.73 15.03
C ILE A 177 9.21 -4.25 14.30
N THR A 178 10.40 -4.46 14.87
CA THR A 178 11.68 -4.05 14.27
C THR A 178 11.87 -4.62 12.85
N PHE A 179 11.62 -5.91 12.66
CA PHE A 179 11.74 -6.56 11.35
C PHE A 179 10.76 -6.00 10.33
N VAL A 180 9.49 -5.84 10.72
CA VAL A 180 8.45 -5.25 9.87
C VAL A 180 8.85 -3.84 9.41
N ILE A 181 9.45 -3.07 10.31
CA ILE A 181 9.86 -1.69 10.02
C ILE A 181 11.01 -1.65 9.03
N PHE A 182 12.05 -2.45 9.25
CA PHE A 182 13.16 -2.56 8.31
C PHE A 182 12.69 -3.05 6.94
N LEU A 183 11.80 -4.04 6.93
CA LEU A 183 11.19 -4.55 5.72
C LEU A 183 10.50 -3.44 4.93
N ILE A 184 9.56 -2.71 5.54
CA ILE A 184 8.84 -1.60 4.91
C ILE A 184 9.82 -0.51 4.46
N PHE A 185 10.82 -0.15 5.28
CA PHE A 185 11.83 0.85 4.93
C PHE A 185 12.58 0.49 3.64
N PHE A 186 13.10 -0.74 3.55
CA PHE A 186 13.82 -1.19 2.36
C PHE A 186 12.92 -1.29 1.14
N LEU A 187 11.67 -1.71 1.32
CA LEU A 187 10.67 -1.78 0.26
C LEU A 187 10.34 -0.38 -0.27
N LEU A 188 10.01 0.58 0.60
CA LEU A 188 9.75 1.98 0.23
C LEU A 188 10.96 2.61 -0.45
N ARG A 189 12.18 2.36 0.06
CA ARG A 189 13.42 2.83 -0.55
C ARG A 189 13.62 2.24 -1.95
N GLY A 190 13.35 0.95 -2.13
CA GLY A 190 13.41 0.26 -3.43
C GLY A 190 12.46 0.90 -4.44
N VAL A 191 11.19 1.10 -4.04
CA VAL A 191 10.16 1.75 -4.87
C VAL A 191 10.55 3.21 -5.20
N TYR A 192 11.05 3.97 -4.23
CA TYR A 192 11.51 5.34 -4.44
C TYR A 192 12.68 5.44 -5.43
N VAL A 193 13.71 4.60 -5.28
CA VAL A 193 14.85 4.55 -6.21
C VAL A 193 14.41 4.12 -7.60
N LEU A 194 13.45 3.19 -7.69
CA LEU A 194 12.89 2.74 -8.97
C LEU A 194 12.12 3.86 -9.67
N SER A 195 11.32 4.62 -8.92
CA SER A 195 10.47 5.70 -9.44
C SER A 195 11.22 6.99 -9.75
N SER A 196 12.34 7.26 -9.09
CA SER A 196 13.13 8.49 -9.30
C SER A 196 14.06 8.42 -10.51
N LYS A 197 14.38 7.20 -11.00
CA LYS A 197 15.23 7.02 -12.16
C LYS A 197 14.47 7.21 -13.47
N LYS A 198 14.93 8.16 -14.28
CA LYS A 198 14.47 8.35 -15.66
C LYS A 198 14.98 7.27 -16.62
N GLU A 199 16.05 6.55 -16.24
CA GLU A 199 16.73 5.55 -17.05
C GLU A 199 16.86 4.23 -16.26
N GLY A 200 16.40 3.11 -16.83
CA GLY A 200 16.46 1.80 -16.20
C GLY A 200 15.69 0.71 -16.96
N PHE A 201 15.70 -0.52 -16.45
CA PHE A 201 15.06 -1.71 -17.06
C PHE A 201 13.56 -1.51 -17.38
N LEU A 202 12.84 -0.78 -16.52
CA LEU A 202 11.45 -0.40 -16.79
C LEU A 202 11.27 0.65 -17.89
N TYR A 203 12.34 1.30 -18.36
CA TYR A 203 12.28 2.25 -19.47
C TYR A 203 12.40 1.54 -20.83
N GLU A 204 13.27 0.54 -20.94
CA GLU A 204 13.40 -0.28 -22.15
C GLU A 204 12.14 -1.12 -22.41
N TYR A 205 11.52 -1.65 -21.36
CA TYR A 205 10.26 -2.41 -21.45
C TYR A 205 9.05 -1.62 -20.93
N ARG A 206 9.05 -0.29 -21.09
CA ARG A 206 8.09 0.61 -20.45
C ARG A 206 6.63 0.25 -20.66
N LEU A 207 6.27 -0.20 -21.85
CA LEU A 207 4.90 -0.62 -22.13
C LEU A 207 4.58 -1.94 -21.43
N LEU A 208 5.41 -2.97 -21.62
CA LEU A 208 5.18 -4.31 -21.06
C LEU A 208 5.17 -4.27 -19.53
N GLY A 209 6.12 -3.59 -18.90
CA GLY A 209 6.17 -3.42 -17.45
C GLY A 209 4.94 -2.72 -16.90
N ARG A 210 4.42 -1.69 -17.60
CA ARG A 210 3.16 -1.02 -17.23
C ARG A 210 1.96 -1.94 -17.38
N VAL A 211 1.90 -2.76 -18.43
CA VAL A 211 0.80 -3.74 -18.60
C VAL A 211 0.82 -4.76 -17.48
N VAL A 212 1.99 -5.31 -17.15
CA VAL A 212 2.12 -6.29 -16.07
C VAL A 212 1.72 -5.68 -14.73
N ILE A 213 2.28 -4.54 -14.35
CA ILE A 213 2.05 -3.92 -13.04
C ILE A 213 0.65 -3.30 -12.92
N ALA A 214 0.12 -2.70 -13.99
CA ALA A 214 -1.12 -1.93 -13.92
C ALA A 214 -2.38 -2.69 -14.33
N VAL A 215 -2.25 -3.82 -15.03
CA VAL A 215 -3.39 -4.64 -15.46
C VAL A 215 -3.28 -6.06 -14.92
N LEU A 216 -2.18 -6.77 -15.21
CA LEU A 216 -2.08 -8.19 -14.88
C LEU A 216 -2.05 -8.41 -13.36
N PHE A 217 -1.21 -7.68 -12.63
CA PHE A 217 -1.10 -7.88 -11.17
C PHE A 217 -2.36 -7.49 -10.40
N PRO A 218 -3.03 -6.34 -10.65
CA PRO A 218 -4.29 -6.03 -9.97
C PRO A 218 -5.37 -7.06 -10.25
N VAL A 219 -5.55 -7.46 -11.52
CA VAL A 219 -6.59 -8.44 -11.90
C VAL A 219 -6.27 -9.82 -11.34
N ALA A 220 -5.04 -10.30 -11.50
CA ALA A 220 -4.61 -11.59 -10.94
C ALA A 220 -4.78 -11.59 -9.42
N GLY A 221 -4.47 -10.48 -8.76
CA GLY A 221 -4.73 -10.31 -7.35
C GLY A 221 -6.19 -10.53 -6.98
N LEU A 222 -7.12 -9.81 -7.63
CA LEU A 222 -8.56 -9.97 -7.37
C LEU A 222 -9.04 -11.42 -7.60
N VAL A 223 -8.58 -12.07 -8.68
CA VAL A 223 -8.88 -13.48 -8.96
C VAL A 223 -8.35 -14.40 -7.84
N VAL A 224 -7.13 -14.16 -7.36
CA VAL A 224 -6.55 -14.99 -6.28
C VAL A 224 -7.31 -14.77 -4.97
N ASN A 225 -7.64 -13.53 -4.60
CA ASN A 225 -8.40 -13.23 -3.38
C ASN A 225 -9.81 -13.86 -3.38
N SER A 226 -10.45 -13.94 -4.55
CA SER A 226 -11.77 -14.56 -4.74
C SER A 226 -11.73 -16.09 -4.82
N SER A 227 -10.55 -16.68 -4.87
CA SER A 227 -10.42 -18.14 -4.94
C SER A 227 -10.78 -18.79 -3.60
N LYS A 228 -11.35 -20.00 -3.66
CA LYS A 228 -11.66 -20.84 -2.48
C LYS A 228 -10.44 -21.15 -1.59
N LEU A 229 -9.22 -20.91 -2.08
CA LEU A 229 -8.00 -21.11 -1.29
C LEU A 229 -7.83 -20.02 -0.23
N PHE A 230 -8.39 -18.84 -0.47
CA PHE A 230 -8.19 -17.67 0.39
C PHE A 230 -9.48 -17.12 0.97
N ASP A 231 -10.66 -17.68 0.64
CA ASP A 231 -11.98 -17.35 1.23
C ASP A 231 -12.16 -15.86 1.56
N CYS A 232 -11.75 -14.98 0.63
CA CYS A 232 -11.83 -13.53 0.80
C CYS A 232 -11.14 -12.98 2.07
N ILE A 233 -9.98 -13.53 2.46
CA ILE A 233 -9.18 -13.10 3.64
C ILE A 233 -8.99 -11.58 3.71
N PHE A 234 -8.84 -10.89 2.57
CA PHE A 234 -8.62 -9.44 2.53
C PHE A 234 -9.89 -8.62 2.35
N GLY A 235 -11.05 -9.28 2.31
CA GLY A 235 -12.34 -8.69 1.98
C GLY A 235 -12.97 -9.32 0.73
N ASN A 236 -14.28 -9.19 0.62
CA ASN A 236 -15.07 -9.65 -0.52
C ASN A 236 -14.94 -8.69 -1.73
N PHE A 237 -13.91 -8.89 -2.55
CA PHE A 237 -13.75 -8.14 -3.81
C PHE A 237 -14.32 -8.88 -5.02
N ASN A 238 -15.36 -9.69 -4.83
CA ASN A 238 -15.94 -10.52 -5.91
C ASN A 238 -16.81 -9.72 -6.87
N ASP A 239 -17.18 -8.48 -6.50
CA ASP A 239 -18.00 -7.63 -7.35
C ASP A 239 -17.27 -7.31 -8.69
N PRO A 240 -17.93 -7.51 -9.86
CA PRO A 240 -17.36 -7.23 -11.17
C PRO A 240 -16.79 -5.81 -11.33
N TRP A 241 -17.31 -4.82 -10.60
CA TRP A 241 -16.86 -3.44 -10.67
C TRP A 241 -15.41 -3.27 -10.22
N PHE A 242 -14.91 -4.08 -9.28
CA PHE A 242 -13.50 -4.04 -8.90
C PHE A 242 -12.60 -4.41 -10.09
N TYR A 243 -12.98 -5.42 -10.87
CA TYR A 243 -12.26 -5.84 -12.06
C TYR A 243 -12.33 -4.78 -13.17
N ILE A 244 -13.52 -4.21 -13.40
CA ILE A 244 -13.72 -3.16 -14.41
C ILE A 244 -12.86 -1.92 -14.07
N ILE A 245 -12.87 -1.47 -12.81
CA ILE A 245 -12.09 -0.32 -12.38
C ILE A 245 -10.59 -0.63 -12.41
N ALA A 246 -10.16 -1.84 -12.04
CA ALA A 246 -8.77 -2.26 -12.15
C ALA A 246 -8.25 -2.19 -13.59
N ILE A 247 -9.04 -2.71 -14.55
CA ILE A 247 -8.70 -2.65 -15.98
C ILE A 247 -8.71 -1.20 -16.48
N ALA A 248 -9.72 -0.41 -16.12
CA ALA A 248 -9.81 1.00 -16.50
C ALA A 248 -8.62 1.82 -15.97
N ASN A 249 -8.21 1.59 -14.73
CA ASN A 249 -7.02 2.18 -14.13
C ASN A 249 -5.76 1.77 -14.90
N GLY A 250 -5.62 0.47 -15.19
CA GLY A 250 -4.49 -0.04 -15.95
C GLY A 250 -4.36 0.61 -17.33
N ILE A 251 -5.47 0.73 -18.05
CA ILE A 251 -5.53 1.46 -19.33
C ILE A 251 -5.10 2.91 -19.15
N ALA A 252 -5.62 3.63 -18.14
CA ALA A 252 -5.27 5.02 -17.87
C ALA A 252 -3.78 5.24 -17.54
N VAL A 253 -3.14 4.26 -16.90
CA VAL A 253 -1.70 4.25 -16.60
C VAL A 253 -0.85 3.94 -17.85
N ILE A 254 -1.34 3.06 -18.73
CA ILE A 254 -0.64 2.69 -19.96
C ILE A 254 -0.64 3.84 -20.97
N MET A 255 -1.74 4.60 -21.06
CA MET A 255 -1.91 5.66 -22.04
C MET A 255 -0.77 6.70 -22.01
N PRO A 256 -0.20 7.07 -23.17
CA PRO A 256 0.91 8.02 -23.25
C PRO A 256 0.45 9.44 -22.91
N GLU A 257 1.34 10.22 -22.32
CA GLU A 257 1.14 11.66 -22.12
C GLU A 257 1.36 12.38 -23.46
N ARG A 258 0.31 12.98 -24.03
CA ARG A 258 0.37 13.79 -25.26
C ARG A 258 0.23 15.27 -24.91
N ASP A 259 0.76 16.16 -25.75
CA ASP A 259 0.67 17.61 -25.56
C ASP A 259 -0.68 18.22 -26.00
N ASP A 260 -1.67 17.39 -26.33
CA ASP A 260 -3.02 17.86 -26.60
C ASP A 260 -3.77 18.15 -25.28
N LYS A 261 -4.24 19.41 -25.13
CA LYS A 261 -4.91 19.88 -23.92
C LYS A 261 -6.18 19.12 -23.56
N LYS A 262 -6.99 18.73 -24.55
CA LYS A 262 -8.28 18.05 -24.33
C LYS A 262 -8.03 16.61 -23.94
N TYR A 263 -7.18 15.92 -24.68
CA TYR A 263 -6.76 14.55 -24.38
C TYR A 263 -6.14 14.46 -22.97
N ARG A 264 -5.22 15.37 -22.63
CA ARG A 264 -4.56 15.38 -21.33
C ARG A 264 -5.52 15.69 -20.18
N LEU A 265 -6.52 16.56 -20.42
CA LEU A 265 -7.58 16.79 -19.46
C LEU A 265 -8.43 15.53 -19.24
N VAL A 266 -8.92 14.89 -20.30
CA VAL A 266 -9.73 13.66 -20.18
C VAL A 266 -8.95 12.56 -19.46
N LEU A 267 -7.69 12.35 -19.84
CA LEU A 267 -6.82 11.37 -19.20
C LEU A 267 -6.59 11.68 -17.72
N PHE A 268 -6.41 12.95 -17.36
CA PHE A 268 -6.31 13.40 -15.98
C PHE A 268 -7.58 13.10 -15.18
N LEU A 269 -8.78 13.31 -15.74
CA LEU A 269 -10.04 13.01 -15.06
C LEU A 269 -10.20 11.51 -14.81
N VAL A 270 -9.95 10.68 -15.84
CA VAL A 270 -9.99 9.21 -15.69
C VAL A 270 -8.98 8.74 -14.64
N ARG A 271 -7.75 9.26 -14.68
CA ARG A 271 -6.72 8.98 -13.66
C ARG A 271 -7.17 9.43 -12.27
N SER A 272 -7.87 10.54 -12.14
CA SER A 272 -8.34 11.07 -10.85
C SER A 272 -9.44 10.19 -10.24
N VAL A 273 -10.39 9.73 -11.05
CA VAL A 273 -11.43 8.78 -10.61
C VAL A 273 -10.78 7.46 -10.17
N THR A 274 -9.97 6.86 -11.04
CA THR A 274 -9.30 5.57 -10.75
C THR A 274 -8.24 5.65 -9.66
N PHE A 275 -7.69 6.84 -9.38
CA PHE A 275 -6.76 7.04 -8.28
C PHE A 275 -7.41 6.80 -6.92
N SER A 276 -8.70 7.12 -6.75
CA SER A 276 -9.43 6.83 -5.51
C SER A 276 -9.50 5.33 -5.22
N TYR A 277 -9.65 4.49 -6.26
CA TYR A 277 -9.56 3.03 -6.16
C TYR A 277 -8.17 2.58 -5.69
N ILE A 278 -7.10 3.16 -6.25
CA ILE A 278 -5.74 2.82 -5.83
C ILE A 278 -5.47 3.25 -4.39
N VAL A 279 -5.97 4.42 -3.97
CA VAL A 279 -5.89 4.86 -2.57
C VAL A 279 -6.63 3.90 -1.65
N TYR A 280 -7.84 3.46 -2.02
CA TYR A 280 -8.61 2.49 -1.26
C TYR A 280 -7.84 1.18 -1.06
N PHE A 281 -7.41 0.53 -2.14
CA PHE A 281 -6.67 -0.72 -2.05
C PHE A 281 -5.32 -0.57 -1.35
N PHE A 282 -4.64 0.56 -1.56
CA PHE A 282 -3.42 0.86 -0.85
C PHE A 282 -3.64 0.93 0.66
N LEU A 283 -4.71 1.59 1.12
CA LEU A 283 -5.04 1.67 2.55
C LEU A 283 -5.46 0.31 3.12
N VAL A 284 -6.29 -0.45 2.39
CA VAL A 284 -6.73 -1.79 2.80
C VAL A 284 -5.57 -2.77 2.92
N PHE A 285 -4.61 -2.74 1.99
CA PHE A 285 -3.45 -3.63 2.01
C PHE A 285 -2.28 -3.12 2.85
N LEU A 286 -2.33 -1.88 3.33
CA LEU A 286 -1.24 -1.30 4.11
C LEU A 286 -0.87 -2.16 5.34
N PRO A 287 -1.84 -2.62 6.16
CA PRO A 287 -1.55 -3.48 7.33
C PRO A 287 -0.89 -4.81 6.95
N TYR A 288 -1.16 -5.31 5.75
CA TYR A 288 -0.70 -6.61 5.26
C TYR A 288 0.63 -6.55 4.50
N LEU A 289 1.15 -5.35 4.18
CA LEU A 289 2.44 -5.19 3.53
C LEU A 289 3.59 -5.98 4.16
N PRO A 290 3.69 -6.15 5.49
CA PRO A 290 4.78 -6.94 6.07
C PRO A 290 4.73 -8.42 5.69
N LEU A 291 3.52 -8.94 5.50
CA LEU A 291 3.26 -10.33 5.11
C LEU A 291 3.41 -10.53 3.60
N SER A 292 3.45 -9.44 2.82
CA SER A 292 3.48 -9.52 1.35
C SER A 292 4.62 -10.41 0.85
N ILE A 293 5.84 -10.29 1.36
CA ILE A 293 6.96 -11.12 0.86
C ILE A 293 6.75 -12.61 1.13
N LEU A 294 6.25 -12.97 2.32
CA LEU A 294 5.91 -14.35 2.64
C LEU A 294 4.81 -14.86 1.70
N ALA A 295 3.81 -14.02 1.45
CA ALA A 295 2.70 -14.33 0.54
C ALA A 295 3.17 -14.45 -0.93
N ILE A 296 4.17 -13.68 -1.38
CA ILE A 296 4.80 -13.85 -2.70
C ILE A 296 5.44 -15.24 -2.79
N ILE A 297 6.27 -15.60 -1.80
CA ILE A 297 7.03 -16.86 -1.81
C ILE A 297 6.08 -18.06 -1.77
N ALA A 298 5.05 -18.01 -0.94
CA ALA A 298 4.15 -19.14 -0.75
C ALA A 298 3.13 -19.31 -1.87
N PHE A 299 2.51 -18.21 -2.34
CA PHE A 299 1.33 -18.28 -3.19
C PHE A 299 1.28 -17.23 -4.31
N GLY A 300 2.31 -16.39 -4.46
CA GLY A 300 2.27 -15.22 -5.36
C GLY A 300 1.33 -14.10 -4.89
N LEU A 301 0.61 -14.27 -3.79
CA LEU A 301 -0.37 -13.33 -3.24
C LEU A 301 0.22 -11.97 -2.91
N GLY A 302 1.48 -11.89 -2.49
CA GLY A 302 2.02 -10.60 -2.11
C GLY A 302 2.23 -9.65 -3.28
N PHE A 303 2.13 -10.10 -4.53
CA PHE A 303 2.01 -9.19 -5.67
C PHE A 303 0.73 -8.35 -5.56
N LEU A 304 -0.38 -8.91 -5.07
CA LEU A 304 -1.62 -8.16 -4.83
C LEU A 304 -1.44 -7.08 -3.78
N MET A 305 -0.65 -7.31 -2.73
CA MET A 305 -0.37 -6.31 -1.70
C MET A 305 0.64 -5.25 -2.15
N LEU A 306 1.65 -5.65 -2.93
CA LEU A 306 2.72 -4.75 -3.39
C LEU A 306 2.25 -3.83 -4.54
N THR A 307 1.32 -4.30 -5.37
CA THR A 307 0.93 -3.61 -6.60
C THR A 307 0.27 -2.25 -6.34
N PRO A 308 -0.69 -2.10 -5.41
CA PRO A 308 -1.26 -0.80 -5.06
C PRO A 308 -0.22 0.20 -4.58
N LEU A 309 0.82 -0.23 -3.86
CA LEU A 309 1.93 0.65 -3.45
C LEU A 309 2.71 1.16 -4.67
N VAL A 310 3.09 0.28 -5.58
CA VAL A 310 3.84 0.68 -6.80
C VAL A 310 2.98 1.58 -7.68
N LEU A 311 1.71 1.20 -7.89
CA LEU A 311 0.75 1.98 -8.67
C LEU A 311 0.47 3.35 -8.06
N PHE A 312 0.34 3.43 -6.74
CA PHE A 312 0.17 4.70 -6.04
C PHE A 312 1.31 5.66 -6.36
N VAL A 313 2.57 5.22 -6.23
CA VAL A 313 3.73 6.07 -6.53
C VAL A 313 3.79 6.45 -8.02
N LEU A 314 3.53 5.51 -8.93
CA LEU A 314 3.52 5.79 -10.37
C LEU A 314 2.44 6.81 -10.75
N GLN A 315 1.21 6.60 -10.28
CA GLN A 315 0.06 7.44 -10.62
C GLN A 315 0.15 8.83 -10.00
N VAL A 316 0.67 8.96 -8.77
CA VAL A 316 0.97 10.27 -8.17
C VAL A 316 1.93 11.07 -9.05
N ASN A 317 3.02 10.46 -9.51
CA ASN A 317 3.98 11.16 -10.38
C ASN A 317 3.35 11.57 -11.72
N MET A 318 2.54 10.70 -12.32
CA MET A 318 1.83 11.00 -13.57
C MET A 318 0.83 12.14 -13.37
N MET A 319 0.05 12.12 -12.28
CA MET A 319 -0.89 13.18 -11.95
C MET A 319 -0.19 14.50 -11.65
N VAL A 320 0.96 14.51 -10.96
CA VAL A 320 1.74 15.73 -10.72
C VAL A 320 2.18 16.36 -12.05
N ASN A 321 2.63 15.55 -13.00
CA ASN A 321 2.96 16.04 -14.35
C ASN A 321 1.73 16.60 -15.07
N ASP A 322 0.58 15.93 -14.93
CA ASP A 322 -0.68 16.40 -15.51
C ASP A 322 -1.15 17.72 -14.88
N PHE A 323 -1.02 17.90 -13.56
CA PHE A 323 -1.27 19.18 -12.89
C PHE A 323 -0.38 20.29 -13.45
N VAL A 324 0.93 20.05 -13.54
CA VAL A 324 1.89 21.03 -14.07
C VAL A 324 1.54 21.43 -15.51
N PHE A 325 1.14 20.46 -16.34
CA PHE A 325 0.72 20.71 -17.71
C PHE A 325 -0.60 21.49 -17.76
N LEU A 326 -1.64 21.04 -17.06
CA LEU A 326 -2.98 21.62 -17.10
C LEU A 326 -3.00 23.03 -16.51
N PHE A 327 -2.16 23.35 -15.51
CA PHE A 327 -2.03 24.71 -14.97
C PHE A 327 -1.48 25.72 -15.99
N ARG A 328 -0.92 25.29 -17.12
CA ARG A 328 -0.52 26.19 -18.22
C ARG A 328 -1.68 26.57 -19.12
N HIS A 329 -2.76 25.79 -19.11
CA HIS A 329 -3.91 25.94 -20.02
C HIS A 329 -5.21 26.30 -19.29
N TYR A 330 -5.34 25.96 -18.02
CA TYR A 330 -6.53 26.14 -17.20
C TYR A 330 -6.17 26.82 -15.87
N GLN A 331 -7.13 27.53 -15.26
CA GLN A 331 -6.88 28.15 -13.95
C GLN A 331 -6.73 27.06 -12.88
N LYS A 332 -5.83 27.29 -11.93
CA LYS A 332 -5.50 26.33 -10.87
C LYS A 332 -6.72 25.85 -10.08
N ARG A 333 -7.64 26.77 -9.76
CA ARG A 333 -8.88 26.47 -9.00
C ARG A 333 -9.74 25.43 -9.72
N TYR A 334 -9.92 25.56 -11.04
CA TYR A 334 -10.71 24.62 -11.82
C TYR A 334 -10.09 23.22 -11.84
N VAL A 335 -8.78 23.11 -12.07
CA VAL A 335 -8.11 21.80 -12.09
C VAL A 335 -8.18 21.12 -10.72
N TYR A 336 -8.00 21.86 -9.62
CA TYR A 336 -8.19 21.31 -8.27
C TYR A 336 -9.64 20.89 -8.00
N ALA A 337 -10.63 21.70 -8.39
CA ALA A 337 -12.04 21.35 -8.22
C ALA A 337 -12.41 20.09 -9.01
N MET A 338 -11.95 19.97 -10.26
CA MET A 338 -12.16 18.78 -11.09
C MET A 338 -11.49 17.54 -10.48
N PHE A 339 -10.26 17.67 -9.96
CA PHE A 339 -9.60 16.59 -9.24
C PHE A 339 -10.41 16.15 -8.03
N ALA A 340 -10.83 17.08 -7.18
CA ALA A 340 -11.60 16.79 -5.98
C ALA A 340 -12.94 16.12 -6.32
N ALA A 341 -13.66 16.63 -7.32
CA ALA A 341 -14.91 16.04 -7.79
C ALA A 341 -14.69 14.61 -8.32
N CYS A 342 -13.68 14.38 -9.16
CA CYS A 342 -13.37 13.06 -9.71
C CYS A 342 -12.92 12.07 -8.63
N PHE A 343 -12.06 12.51 -7.71
CA PHE A 343 -11.57 11.68 -6.62
C PHE A 343 -12.69 11.27 -5.66
N ALA A 344 -13.71 12.12 -5.48
CA ALA A 344 -14.87 11.84 -4.65
C ALA A 344 -15.88 10.89 -5.29
N VAL A 345 -15.80 10.61 -6.62
CA VAL A 345 -16.79 9.78 -7.32
C VAL A 345 -16.95 8.39 -6.68
N LEU A 346 -15.86 7.65 -6.48
CA LEU A 346 -15.98 6.31 -5.89
C LEU A 346 -16.43 6.35 -4.43
N PRO A 347 -15.82 7.13 -3.52
CA PRO A 347 -16.31 7.24 -2.14
C PRO A 347 -17.79 7.63 -2.07
N LEU A 348 -18.24 8.59 -2.87
CA LEU A 348 -19.65 8.99 -2.90
C LEU A 348 -20.56 7.90 -3.47
N ALA A 349 -20.13 7.21 -4.53
CA ALA A 349 -20.91 6.09 -5.08
C ALA A 349 -21.09 4.97 -4.05
N VAL A 350 -20.03 4.64 -3.30
CA VAL A 350 -20.10 3.68 -2.20
C VAL A 350 -21.03 4.17 -1.08
N SER A 351 -20.90 5.43 -0.65
CA SER A 351 -21.74 6.00 0.40
C SER A 351 -23.22 6.07 0.00
N VAL A 352 -23.51 6.43 -1.25
CA VAL A 352 -24.88 6.45 -1.77
C VAL A 352 -25.45 5.04 -1.81
N ASN A 353 -24.68 4.06 -2.27
CA ASN A 353 -25.10 2.67 -2.27
C ASN A 353 -25.36 2.16 -0.84
N TYR A 354 -24.49 2.51 0.11
CA TYR A 354 -24.69 2.17 1.51
C TYR A 354 -25.95 2.79 2.14
N LEU A 355 -26.25 4.06 1.83
CA LEU A 355 -27.38 4.79 2.43
C LEU A 355 -28.72 4.52 1.73
N TRP A 356 -28.71 4.29 0.42
CA TRP A 356 -29.92 4.25 -0.43
C TRP A 356 -30.09 2.95 -1.20
N GLY A 357 -29.08 2.07 -1.20
CA GLY A 357 -29.20 0.77 -1.81
C GLY A 357 -30.35 0.01 -1.15
N PRO A 358 -31.28 -0.60 -1.94
CA PRO A 358 -32.17 -1.59 -1.35
C PRO A 358 -31.29 -2.60 -0.61
N CYS A 359 -31.73 -3.08 0.55
CA CYS A 359 -31.06 -4.14 1.31
C CYS A 359 -31.05 -5.49 0.56
N ASP A 360 -30.91 -5.47 -0.76
CA ASP A 360 -30.58 -6.61 -1.58
C ASP A 360 -29.08 -6.81 -1.48
N ALA A 361 -28.72 -7.77 -0.63
CA ALA A 361 -27.40 -8.07 -0.08
C ALA A 361 -26.19 -8.14 -1.03
N ALA A 362 -26.34 -7.99 -2.35
CA ALA A 362 -25.26 -8.19 -3.31
C ALA A 362 -24.25 -7.03 -3.35
N TRP A 363 -24.70 -5.76 -3.33
CA TRP A 363 -23.80 -4.61 -3.43
C TRP A 363 -23.26 -4.15 -2.07
N CYS A 364 -24.11 -4.15 -1.02
CA CYS A 364 -23.69 -3.82 0.33
C CYS A 364 -22.70 -4.86 0.91
N ALA A 365 -22.84 -6.15 0.58
CA ALA A 365 -21.87 -7.17 1.04
C ALA A 365 -20.55 -7.16 0.26
N GLY A 366 -20.50 -6.64 -0.97
CA GLY A 366 -19.26 -6.57 -1.75
C GLY A 366 -18.38 -5.36 -1.40
N VAL A 367 -18.98 -4.24 -0.98
CA VAL A 367 -18.24 -3.00 -0.72
C VAL A 367 -18.18 -2.65 0.77
N CYS A 368 -19.22 -2.95 1.57
CA CYS A 368 -19.25 -2.60 2.98
C CYS A 368 -18.79 -3.72 3.92
N VAL A 369 -18.99 -5.00 3.58
CA VAL A 369 -18.54 -6.12 4.43
C VAL A 369 -17.03 -6.38 4.24
N SER A 370 -16.49 -6.13 3.04
CA SER A 370 -15.07 -6.33 2.70
C SER A 370 -14.09 -5.38 3.37
N ALA A 371 -14.56 -4.19 3.78
CA ALA A 371 -13.71 -3.16 4.35
C ALA A 371 -13.71 -3.16 5.89
N LEU A 372 -14.68 -3.79 6.55
CA LEU A 372 -14.92 -3.62 7.99
C LEU A 372 -15.47 -4.85 8.73
N VAL A 373 -15.72 -5.99 8.09
CA VAL A 373 -16.30 -7.17 8.76
C VAL A 373 -15.50 -8.42 8.35
N GLY A 374 -14.74 -8.96 9.30
CA GLY A 374 -14.15 -10.30 9.17
C GLY A 374 -15.23 -11.37 9.04
N PRO A 375 -14.91 -12.58 8.58
CA PRO A 375 -15.90 -13.62 8.32
C PRO A 375 -16.70 -13.90 9.59
N GLN A 376 -17.99 -13.55 9.59
CA GLN A 376 -18.91 -13.97 10.63
C GLN A 376 -18.94 -15.50 10.63
N GLN A 377 -18.47 -16.11 11.72
CA GLN A 377 -18.79 -17.50 11.98
C GLN A 377 -20.32 -17.60 12.09
N PRO A 378 -20.96 -18.57 11.42
CA PRO A 378 -22.39 -18.78 11.59
C PRO A 378 -22.62 -19.08 13.06
N THR A 379 -23.26 -18.15 13.77
CA THR A 379 -23.71 -18.37 15.13
C THR A 379 -24.64 -19.57 15.11
N GLY A 380 -24.16 -20.66 15.70
CA GLY A 380 -24.93 -21.86 15.89
C GLY A 380 -26.24 -21.50 16.57
N TYR A 381 -27.33 -21.89 15.93
CA TYR A 381 -28.65 -21.98 16.54
C TYR A 381 -28.53 -22.59 17.94
N PHE A 382 -28.76 -21.78 18.97
CA PHE A 382 -29.17 -22.28 20.28
C PHE A 382 -30.60 -22.82 20.13
N GLY A 383 -30.70 -24.03 19.57
CA GLY A 383 -31.90 -24.85 19.63
C GLY A 383 -31.98 -25.47 21.02
N GLY A 384 -32.99 -25.05 21.80
CA GLY A 384 -33.28 -25.62 23.10
C GLY A 384 -33.44 -27.13 23.05
N HIS A 385 -32.83 -27.81 24.01
CA HIS A 385 -33.07 -29.21 24.29
C HIS A 385 -34.53 -29.38 24.75
N GLY A 386 -35.39 -29.77 23.82
CA GLY A 386 -36.64 -30.48 24.09
C GLY A 386 -36.36 -31.98 24.05
N GLU A 387 -36.66 -32.66 25.14
CA GLU A 387 -36.71 -34.12 25.26
C GLU A 387 -37.65 -34.72 24.20
N SER A 388 -37.21 -35.77 23.48
CA SER A 388 -38.03 -36.96 23.19
C SER A 388 -37.35 -37.99 22.27
N HIS A 389 -37.42 -39.23 22.73
CA HIS A 389 -37.58 -40.49 22.01
C HIS A 389 -36.48 -41.04 21.06
N HIS A 390 -35.85 -42.09 21.59
CA HIS A 390 -35.40 -43.30 20.90
C HIS A 390 -36.14 -43.60 19.58
N GLN A 391 -35.37 -43.80 18.50
CA GLN A 391 -35.63 -44.89 17.56
C GLN A 391 -34.36 -45.27 16.78
N ALA A 392 -34.09 -46.58 16.79
CA ALA A 392 -32.95 -47.25 16.20
C ALA A 392 -33.12 -47.43 14.69
N CYS A 393 -32.01 -47.45 13.96
CA CYS A 393 -31.91 -48.13 12.66
C CYS A 393 -30.53 -48.77 12.51
N THR A 394 -30.53 -50.10 12.48
CA THR A 394 -29.41 -50.99 12.14
C THR A 394 -29.18 -51.04 10.62
N PRO A 395 -27.97 -51.47 10.17
CA PRO A 395 -27.63 -51.57 8.76
C PRO A 395 -27.90 -52.98 8.21
N ALA A 396 -28.30 -53.08 6.93
CA ALA A 396 -28.31 -54.34 6.19
C ALA A 396 -27.49 -54.22 4.90
N GLN A 397 -26.51 -55.11 4.82
CA GLN A 397 -25.67 -55.44 3.67
C GLN A 397 -26.51 -56.09 2.56
N ALA A 398 -26.08 -55.99 1.29
CA ALA A 398 -25.66 -57.16 0.49
C ALA A 398 -25.33 -56.80 -0.97
N HIS A 399 -24.12 -57.20 -1.37
CA HIS A 399 -23.72 -57.81 -2.64
C HIS A 399 -24.44 -57.45 -3.95
N ASN A 400 -23.66 -56.99 -4.95
CA ASN A 400 -23.27 -57.94 -6.00
C ASN A 400 -21.99 -57.55 -6.77
N ARG A 401 -21.39 -58.61 -7.30
CA ARG A 401 -20.03 -58.78 -7.82
C ARG A 401 -20.01 -58.65 -9.36
N LEU A 402 -18.78 -58.61 -9.90
CA LEU A 402 -18.35 -59.04 -11.27
C LEU A 402 -18.70 -58.07 -12.42
N ASP A 403 -17.88 -57.85 -13.45
CA ASP A 403 -16.55 -58.34 -13.83
C ASP A 403 -15.99 -57.48 -14.99
N ARG A 404 -14.67 -57.56 -15.22
CA ARG A 404 -13.99 -57.56 -16.55
C ARG A 404 -14.07 -56.36 -17.50
N ARG A 405 -12.94 -55.65 -17.67
CA ARG A 405 -12.02 -55.69 -18.85
C ARG A 405 -11.20 -54.39 -19.01
N GLN A 406 -9.89 -54.48 -18.75
CA GLN A 406 -8.85 -53.82 -19.56
C GLN A 406 -8.64 -54.64 -20.87
N PRO A 407 -7.76 -54.31 -21.86
CA PRO A 407 -6.72 -53.25 -21.95
C PRO A 407 -6.60 -52.56 -23.35
N ARG A 408 -5.60 -51.67 -23.50
CA ARG A 408 -4.69 -51.38 -24.66
C ARG A 408 -4.29 -49.90 -24.63
N THR A 409 -3.09 -49.43 -24.29
CA THR A 409 -1.73 -49.53 -24.92
C THR A 409 -1.66 -49.37 -26.44
N PHE A 410 -0.84 -48.39 -26.88
CA PHE A 410 0.11 -48.32 -28.02
C PHE A 410 0.23 -46.87 -28.61
N PRO A 411 1.25 -46.49 -29.43
CA PRO A 411 2.53 -45.91 -28.96
C PRO A 411 3.09 -44.73 -29.82
N VAL A 412 4.29 -44.21 -29.47
CA VAL A 412 5.48 -43.82 -30.31
C VAL A 412 5.23 -43.13 -31.68
N SER A 413 5.79 -41.97 -32.05
CA SER A 413 7.19 -41.64 -32.47
C SER A 413 7.21 -40.18 -33.01
N LEU A 414 8.18 -39.31 -32.70
CA LEU A 414 9.49 -39.10 -33.34
C LEU A 414 9.45 -38.83 -34.86
N LEU A 415 9.70 -37.57 -35.27
CA LEU A 415 10.31 -37.26 -36.57
C LEU A 415 11.08 -35.92 -36.53
N GLN A 416 12.41 -36.03 -36.58
CA GLN A 416 13.32 -35.03 -37.13
C GLN A 416 13.26 -35.10 -38.67
N LEU A 417 13.31 -33.97 -39.38
CA LEU A 417 14.34 -33.62 -40.39
C LEU A 417 13.91 -32.39 -41.21
N ASP A 418 14.73 -31.35 -41.08
CA ASP A 418 15.60 -30.78 -42.12
C ASP A 418 15.05 -29.98 -43.34
N ARG A 419 15.83 -28.93 -43.64
CA ARG A 419 16.01 -28.17 -44.90
C ARG A 419 14.98 -27.14 -45.39
N ALA A 420 15.41 -25.88 -45.20
CA ALA A 420 15.77 -24.92 -46.26
C ALA A 420 14.70 -24.43 -47.23
N ARG A 421 14.36 -23.14 -47.11
CA ARG A 421 14.24 -22.18 -48.23
C ARG A 421 14.13 -20.74 -47.71
N GLN A 422 15.23 -20.01 -47.80
CA GLN A 422 15.24 -18.58 -48.16
C GLN A 422 14.84 -18.48 -49.66
N PRO A 423 14.30 -17.33 -50.16
CA PRO A 423 15.01 -16.07 -50.05
C PRO A 423 14.17 -14.77 -50.01
N ASP A 424 14.91 -13.70 -49.71
CA ASP A 424 14.81 -12.32 -50.22
C ASP A 424 13.76 -11.31 -49.75
N ALA A 425 14.31 -10.10 -49.60
CA ALA A 425 13.69 -8.78 -49.65
C ALA A 425 12.90 -8.31 -48.43
N ILE A 426 13.54 -7.46 -47.61
CA ILE A 426 13.18 -6.05 -47.33
C ILE A 426 14.06 -5.58 -46.17
N GLU A 427 15.32 -5.20 -46.45
CA GLU A 427 16.10 -4.41 -45.50
C GLU A 427 17.22 -3.61 -46.20
N ARG A 428 16.81 -2.63 -47.02
CA ARG A 428 17.69 -1.54 -47.48
C ARG A 428 16.91 -0.23 -47.48
N LYS A 429 16.73 0.36 -46.29
CA LYS A 429 16.36 1.79 -46.15
C LYS A 429 16.59 2.31 -44.72
N ALA A 430 17.81 2.20 -44.20
CA ALA A 430 18.17 2.88 -42.93
C ALA A 430 19.66 3.23 -42.76
N ARG A 431 20.48 3.23 -43.81
CA ARG A 431 21.89 3.63 -43.73
C ARG A 431 22.34 4.39 -44.97
N GLN A 432 21.76 5.56 -45.23
CA GLN A 432 22.32 6.50 -46.22
C GLN A 432 21.73 7.90 -46.09
N THR A 433 21.86 8.54 -44.92
CA THR A 433 21.70 10.00 -44.78
C THR A 433 22.42 10.46 -43.52
N CYS A 434 23.74 10.60 -43.60
CA CYS A 434 24.53 11.54 -42.78
C CYS A 434 26.01 11.46 -43.17
N LYS A 435 26.35 11.85 -44.39
CA LYS A 435 27.70 12.29 -44.77
C LYS A 435 27.57 13.26 -45.94
N CYS A 436 28.28 14.38 -45.84
CA CYS A 436 28.35 15.53 -46.74
C CYS A 436 27.19 16.55 -46.62
N VAL A 437 27.47 17.67 -45.94
CA VAL A 437 27.53 19.01 -46.57
C VAL A 437 28.24 20.00 -45.62
N ARG A 438 29.29 20.62 -46.16
CA ARG A 438 29.91 21.93 -45.86
C ARG A 438 30.65 22.20 -44.54
N ARG A 439 31.98 22.07 -44.67
CA ARG A 439 32.94 23.18 -44.41
C ARG A 439 32.47 24.48 -45.09
N GLN A 440 32.39 25.57 -44.34
CA GLN A 440 32.96 26.91 -44.62
C GLN A 440 32.29 27.96 -43.74
N SER A 441 33.01 28.45 -42.72
CA SER A 441 33.12 29.89 -42.39
C SER A 441 33.86 30.01 -41.06
N GLY A 442 35.09 30.51 -41.12
CA GLY A 442 35.84 30.88 -39.92
C GLY A 442 35.17 32.07 -39.24
N GLN A 443 34.89 31.92 -37.95
CA GLN A 443 34.73 33.04 -37.03
C GLN A 443 35.56 32.76 -35.78
N ARG A 444 36.39 33.75 -35.45
CA ARG A 444 37.37 33.77 -34.38
C ARG A 444 36.68 33.60 -33.01
N PRO A 445 37.32 32.93 -32.03
CA PRO A 445 36.79 32.91 -30.67
C PRO A 445 36.96 34.27 -30.02
N ALA A 446 35.86 34.83 -29.53
CA ALA A 446 35.84 36.02 -28.70
C ALA A 446 36.60 35.76 -27.39
N ARG A 447 37.54 36.66 -27.09
CA ARG A 447 38.26 36.72 -25.81
C ARG A 447 37.26 36.95 -24.68
N TYR A 448 37.20 36.03 -23.73
CA TYR A 448 36.54 36.26 -22.45
C TYR A 448 37.28 37.36 -21.67
N ALA A 449 36.61 38.50 -21.50
CA ALA A 449 37.05 39.57 -20.61
C ALA A 449 37.01 39.09 -19.15
N ARG A 450 38.13 39.28 -18.43
CA ARG A 450 38.22 39.05 -16.99
C ARG A 450 37.37 40.09 -16.24
N PRO A 451 36.61 39.72 -15.19
CA PRO A 451 35.99 40.70 -14.31
C PRO A 451 37.07 41.43 -13.46
N PRO A 452 36.85 42.70 -13.10
CA PRO A 452 37.79 43.46 -12.30
C PRO A 452 37.89 42.93 -10.86
N ARG A 453 39.13 42.80 -10.39
CA ARG A 453 39.50 42.59 -8.98
C ARG A 453 39.06 43.80 -8.16
N ASN A 454 38.03 43.65 -7.33
CA ASN A 454 37.78 44.58 -6.24
C ASN A 454 38.78 44.34 -5.11
N ARG A 455 39.57 45.38 -4.81
CA ARG A 455 40.45 45.49 -3.65
C ARG A 455 39.63 45.69 -2.37
N PRO A 456 40.18 45.33 -1.20
CA PRO A 456 39.51 45.44 0.09
C PRO A 456 39.57 46.87 0.63
N THR A 457 38.43 47.44 1.01
CA THR A 457 38.37 48.59 1.90
C THR A 457 38.17 48.13 3.35
N ARG A 458 38.94 48.79 4.21
CA ARG A 458 39.16 48.57 5.64
C ARG A 458 37.92 48.86 6.53
N PRO A 459 37.97 48.45 7.81
CA PRO A 459 36.82 48.43 8.71
C PRO A 459 36.58 49.79 9.37
N HIS A 460 35.30 50.11 9.64
CA HIS A 460 34.92 51.19 10.54
C HIS A 460 34.03 50.68 11.68
N ARG A 461 34.63 50.71 12.87
CA ARG A 461 34.12 51.05 14.20
C ARG A 461 32.59 51.13 14.42
N SER A 462 32.13 50.29 15.36
CA SER A 462 31.37 50.62 16.59
C SER A 462 30.49 51.88 16.60
N VAL A 463 29.21 51.74 17.02
CA VAL A 463 28.62 52.50 18.14
C VAL A 463 27.39 51.74 18.69
N VAL A 464 27.33 51.74 20.01
CA VAL A 464 26.29 51.31 20.95
C VAL A 464 25.05 52.20 20.87
N ARG A 465 23.85 51.61 20.85
CA ARG A 465 22.73 51.88 21.77
C ARG A 465 21.57 50.92 21.52
#